data_AF-A0A285JAJ8-F1
#
_entry.id   AF-A0A285JAJ8-F1
#
_cell.length_a   1.000
_cell.length_b   1.000
_cell.length_c   1.000
_cell.angle_alpha   90.00
_cell.angle_beta   90.00
_cell.angle_gamma   90.00
#
_symmetry.space_group_name_H-M   'P 1'
#
loop_
_entity.id
_entity.type
_entity.pdbx_description
1 polymer ?
#
loop_
_entity_poly.entity_id
_entity_poly.type
_entity_poly.pdbx_seq_one_letter_code
_entity_poly.pdbx_strand_id
1 'polypeptide(L)'
;MNAVKKNNNNNEQQLAAELENQAQQQLAASLADFGKQLMNEQQQLLQGYSAQILAKSQSQWQQRLIEQEQAYQKLFKDWQQTKQQLDLAVPVASADNQELDSLKQKTAETTKQMAALAAELKKAQQHNTTLSEREINLEQQLAELTKELQLEQHKAQHFEKALKAAQQSAADPEELTQLRSDLEQARAQAHESKLELQQLKTSLQQQQQEQQQSEHQLAELNQRYQALQQEAEQQTQAQQDKLQALAKSQQQVRDLEQQLAERDQQLSEQQQEHGELKAQLAELEAHSEALQAQINEFEQHRSELADSSAELGSELTRLQAEFVNINELLSQSQSRSKKLETQLEHAVNRQQAAEQKQQSEADQSREMIRQLRSQLAEQDENNQHQISELEQKIMEYKLKFEYAQKQLAVSG
;
A
#
# COMPACT_ATOMS: atom_id res chain seq x y z
N MET A 1 -35.09 -95.97 0.68
CA MET A 1 -35.11 -94.79 -0.21
C MET A 1 -35.06 -93.43 0.52
N ASN A 2 -34.84 -93.33 1.84
CA ASN A 2 -34.79 -92.04 2.56
C ASN A 2 -33.39 -91.54 2.98
N ALA A 3 -32.32 -92.29 2.69
CA ALA A 3 -30.95 -91.88 3.03
C ALA A 3 -30.26 -91.07 1.91
N VAL A 4 -30.71 -91.18 0.66
CA VAL A 4 -30.09 -90.50 -0.49
C VAL A 4 -30.57 -89.04 -0.62
N LYS A 5 -31.78 -88.70 -0.15
CA LYS A 5 -32.31 -87.32 -0.21
C LYS A 5 -31.71 -86.37 0.84
N LYS A 6 -31.16 -86.87 1.95
CA LYS A 6 -30.50 -86.02 2.97
C LYS A 6 -29.06 -85.64 2.62
N ASN A 7 -28.39 -86.40 1.76
CA ASN A 7 -27.00 -86.12 1.40
C ASN A 7 -26.87 -85.07 0.28
N ASN A 8 -27.86 -84.94 -0.61
CA ASN A 8 -27.87 -83.88 -1.63
C ASN A 8 -28.12 -82.49 -1.03
N ASN A 9 -28.96 -82.38 0.00
CA ASN A 9 -29.31 -81.09 0.59
C ASN A 9 -28.15 -80.45 1.38
N ASN A 10 -27.27 -81.29 1.97
CA ASN A 10 -26.06 -80.81 2.65
C ASN A 10 -24.99 -80.32 1.66
N ASN A 11 -24.84 -80.99 0.51
CA ASN A 11 -23.91 -80.56 -0.53
C ASN A 11 -24.37 -79.26 -1.20
N GLU A 12 -25.67 -79.07 -1.41
CA GLU A 12 -26.21 -77.81 -1.96
C GLU A 12 -26.08 -76.64 -0.98
N GLN A 13 -26.27 -76.87 0.33
CA GLN A 13 -26.03 -75.84 1.35
C GLN A 13 -24.54 -75.50 1.50
N GLN A 14 -23.64 -76.48 1.39
CA GLN A 14 -22.20 -76.23 1.41
C GLN A 14 -21.73 -75.47 0.16
N LEU A 15 -22.25 -75.82 -1.03
CA LEU A 15 -21.93 -75.14 -2.28
C LEU A 15 -22.47 -73.69 -2.28
N ALA A 16 -23.67 -73.47 -1.72
CA ALA A 16 -24.23 -72.13 -1.57
C ALA A 16 -23.41 -71.26 -0.59
N ALA A 17 -22.96 -71.84 0.54
CA ALA A 17 -22.09 -71.15 1.49
C ALA A 17 -20.71 -70.85 0.91
N GLU A 18 -20.12 -71.76 0.11
CA GLU A 18 -18.86 -71.50 -0.59
C GLU A 18 -19.00 -70.39 -1.64
N LEU A 19 -20.08 -70.39 -2.43
CA LEU A 19 -20.35 -69.34 -3.42
C LEU A 19 -20.60 -67.99 -2.76
N GLU A 20 -21.31 -67.95 -1.62
CA GLU A 20 -21.52 -66.72 -0.85
C GLU A 20 -20.21 -66.18 -0.29
N ASN A 21 -19.36 -67.05 0.26
CA ASN A 21 -18.05 -66.65 0.78
C ASN A 21 -17.11 -66.17 -0.35
N GLN A 22 -17.16 -66.82 -1.51
CA GLN A 22 -16.41 -66.42 -2.70
C GLN A 22 -16.90 -65.09 -3.26
N ALA A 23 -18.21 -64.85 -3.26
CA ALA A 23 -18.80 -63.57 -3.67
C ALA A 23 -18.45 -62.44 -2.69
N GLN A 24 -18.47 -62.70 -1.37
CA GLN A 24 -18.04 -61.74 -0.35
C GLN A 24 -16.55 -61.40 -0.48
N GLN A 25 -15.68 -62.38 -0.75
CA GLN A 25 -14.27 -62.13 -0.98
C GLN A 25 -14.01 -61.33 -2.26
N GLN A 26 -14.73 -61.62 -3.35
CA GLN A 26 -14.62 -60.84 -4.59
C GLN A 26 -15.12 -59.41 -4.41
N LEU A 27 -16.19 -59.19 -3.64
CA LEU A 27 -16.67 -57.85 -3.30
C LEU A 27 -15.66 -57.10 -2.43
N ALA A 28 -15.08 -57.75 -1.43
CA ALA A 28 -14.05 -57.14 -0.58
C ALA A 28 -12.79 -56.76 -1.39
N ALA A 29 -12.38 -57.62 -2.32
CA ALA A 29 -11.26 -57.36 -3.22
C ALA A 29 -11.56 -56.19 -4.18
N SER A 30 -12.76 -56.14 -4.76
CA SER A 30 -13.14 -55.06 -5.68
C SER A 30 -13.28 -53.71 -4.96
N LEU A 31 -13.79 -53.69 -3.72
CA LEU A 31 -13.84 -52.49 -2.89
C LEU A 31 -12.44 -52.02 -2.48
N ALA A 32 -11.53 -52.95 -2.16
CA ALA A 32 -10.14 -52.60 -1.84
C ALA A 32 -9.40 -52.03 -3.06
N ASP A 33 -9.61 -52.60 -4.25
CA ASP A 33 -9.02 -52.10 -5.49
C ASP A 33 -9.64 -50.76 -5.92
N PHE A 34 -10.95 -50.58 -5.75
CA PHE A 34 -11.61 -49.30 -5.97
C PHE A 34 -11.08 -48.23 -5.00
N GLY A 35 -10.90 -48.56 -3.72
CA GLY A 35 -10.31 -47.65 -2.73
C GLY A 35 -8.87 -47.23 -3.08
N LYS A 36 -8.06 -48.16 -3.59
CA LYS A 36 -6.71 -47.84 -4.10
C LYS A 36 -6.76 -46.96 -5.34
N GLN A 37 -7.65 -47.24 -6.29
CA GLN A 37 -7.82 -46.42 -7.49
C GLN A 37 -8.25 -45.00 -7.12
N LEU A 38 -9.24 -44.85 -6.24
CA LEU A 38 -9.73 -43.56 -5.77
C LEU A 38 -8.62 -42.75 -5.07
N MET A 39 -7.85 -43.39 -4.18
CA MET A 39 -6.71 -42.74 -3.53
C MET A 39 -5.65 -42.29 -4.53
N ASN A 40 -5.34 -43.12 -5.53
CA ASN A 40 -4.34 -42.79 -6.54
C ASN A 40 -4.82 -41.64 -7.44
N GLU A 41 -6.10 -41.62 -7.81
CA GLU A 41 -6.71 -40.54 -8.58
C GLU A 41 -6.76 -39.22 -7.80
N GLN A 42 -7.11 -39.28 -6.51
CA GLN A 42 -7.06 -38.13 -5.62
C GLN A 42 -5.63 -37.58 -5.47
N GLN A 43 -4.63 -38.46 -5.33
CA GLN A 43 -3.24 -38.07 -5.24
C GLN A 43 -2.72 -37.42 -6.53
N GLN A 44 -3.12 -37.93 -7.69
CA GLN A 44 -2.79 -37.33 -8.99
C GLN A 44 -3.44 -35.95 -9.17
N LEU A 45 -4.71 -35.79 -8.77
CA LEU A 45 -5.40 -34.50 -8.81
C LEU A 45 -4.72 -33.47 -7.91
N LEU A 46 -4.34 -33.86 -6.68
CA LEU A 46 -3.62 -32.98 -5.75
C LEU A 46 -2.24 -32.59 -6.30
N GLN A 47 -1.50 -33.54 -6.87
CA GLN A 47 -0.21 -33.24 -7.50
C GLN A 47 -0.37 -32.30 -8.70
N GLY A 48 -1.34 -32.56 -9.57
CA GLY A 48 -1.63 -31.71 -10.72
C GLY A 48 -2.01 -30.28 -10.31
N TYR A 49 -2.90 -30.14 -9.32
CA TYR A 49 -3.31 -28.84 -8.80
C TYR A 49 -2.14 -28.10 -8.14
N SER A 50 -1.32 -28.78 -7.34
CA SER A 50 -0.13 -28.18 -6.70
C SER A 50 0.89 -27.68 -7.73
N ALA A 51 1.16 -28.47 -8.78
CA ALA A 51 2.06 -28.08 -9.85
C ALA A 51 1.52 -26.87 -10.64
N GLN A 52 0.20 -26.83 -10.87
CA GLN A 52 -0.44 -25.71 -11.55
C GLN A 52 -0.39 -24.42 -10.73
N ILE A 53 -0.64 -24.49 -9.41
CA ILE A 53 -0.47 -23.34 -8.50
C ILE A 53 0.96 -22.85 -8.52
N LEU A 54 1.94 -23.76 -8.42
CA LEU A 54 3.35 -23.40 -8.37
C LEU A 54 3.79 -22.71 -9.67
N ALA A 55 3.39 -23.25 -10.82
CA ALA A 55 3.67 -22.66 -12.13
C ALA A 55 3.03 -21.28 -12.29
N LYS A 56 1.78 -21.11 -11.85
CA LYS A 56 1.08 -19.82 -11.90
C LYS A 56 1.75 -18.79 -11.00
N SER A 57 2.13 -19.18 -9.78
CA SER A 57 2.86 -18.32 -8.85
C SER A 57 4.22 -17.90 -9.42
N GLN A 58 4.98 -18.84 -9.98
CA GLN A 58 6.27 -18.57 -10.60
C GLN A 58 6.16 -17.60 -11.78
N SER A 59 5.16 -17.79 -12.64
CA SER A 59 4.88 -16.89 -13.77
C SER A 59 4.53 -15.48 -13.29
N GLN A 60 3.72 -15.34 -12.23
CA GLN A 60 3.38 -14.04 -11.66
C GLN A 60 4.60 -13.33 -11.07
N TRP A 61 5.48 -14.08 -10.39
CA TRP A 61 6.73 -13.55 -9.87
C TRP A 61 7.67 -13.06 -10.97
N GLN A 62 7.83 -13.84 -12.04
CA GLN A 62 8.63 -13.43 -13.20
C GLN A 62 8.08 -12.17 -13.86
N GLN A 63 6.76 -12.07 -14.00
CA GLN A 63 6.13 -10.89 -14.58
C GLN A 63 6.37 -9.64 -13.73
N ARG A 64 6.20 -9.73 -12.41
CA ARG A 64 6.50 -8.62 -11.49
C ARG A 64 7.96 -8.18 -11.56
N LEU A 65 8.88 -9.12 -11.70
CA LEU A 65 10.31 -8.83 -11.84
C LEU A 65 10.58 -7.99 -13.11
N ILE A 66 10.00 -8.39 -14.24
CA ILE A 66 10.14 -7.67 -15.52
C ILE A 66 9.55 -6.26 -15.43
N GLU A 67 8.35 -6.13 -14.85
CA GLU A 67 7.69 -4.83 -14.65
C GLU A 67 8.55 -3.90 -13.77
N GLN A 68 9.14 -4.44 -12.71
CA GLN A 68 10.02 -3.69 -11.83
C GLN A 68 11.30 -3.24 -12.55
N GLU A 69 11.92 -4.12 -13.34
CA GLU A 69 13.12 -3.79 -14.12
C GLU A 69 12.84 -2.70 -15.17
N GLN A 70 11.69 -2.77 -15.85
CA GLN A 70 11.26 -1.72 -16.79
C GLN A 70 11.01 -0.38 -16.09
N ALA A 71 10.40 -0.38 -14.90
CA ALA A 71 10.20 0.82 -14.10
C ALA A 71 11.53 1.47 -13.70
N TYR A 72 12.51 0.67 -13.28
CA TYR A 72 13.86 1.13 -12.97
C TYR A 72 14.56 1.74 -14.19
N GLN A 73 14.49 1.09 -15.36
CA GLN A 73 15.08 1.63 -16.58
C GLN A 73 14.46 2.96 -17.00
N LYS A 74 13.14 3.13 -16.81
CA LYS A 74 12.44 4.39 -17.07
C LYS A 74 12.91 5.50 -16.13
N LEU A 75 12.91 5.24 -14.82
CA LEU A 75 13.41 6.17 -13.80
C LEU A 75 14.86 6.60 -14.08
N PHE A 76 15.71 5.65 -14.50
CA PHE A 76 17.10 5.95 -14.81
C PHE A 76 17.24 6.89 -16.02
N LYS A 77 16.43 6.69 -17.07
CA LYS A 77 16.39 7.59 -18.24
C LYS A 77 15.89 8.98 -17.87
N ASP A 78 14.80 9.06 -17.10
CA ASP A 78 14.22 10.33 -16.64
C ASP A 78 15.21 11.10 -15.76
N TRP A 79 15.96 10.39 -14.91
CA TRP A 79 17.05 10.98 -14.12
C TRP A 79 18.19 11.51 -15.00
N GLN A 80 18.64 10.74 -16.00
CA GLN A 80 19.69 11.20 -16.93
C GLN A 80 19.25 12.44 -17.72
N GLN A 81 18.00 12.48 -18.16
CA GLN A 81 17.45 13.62 -18.89
C GLN A 81 17.35 14.87 -18.00
N THR A 82 16.84 14.72 -16.78
CA THR A 82 16.78 15.80 -15.79
C THR A 82 18.18 16.33 -15.45
N LYS A 83 19.17 15.43 -15.32
CA LYS A 83 20.56 15.82 -15.09
C LYS A 83 21.15 16.62 -16.24
N GLN A 84 20.92 16.20 -17.49
CA GLN A 84 21.34 16.98 -18.67
C GLN A 84 20.69 18.36 -18.71
N GLN A 85 19.40 18.46 -18.36
CA GLN A 85 18.69 19.75 -18.30
C GLN A 85 19.26 20.69 -17.23
N LEU A 86 19.62 20.15 -16.06
CA LEU A 86 20.27 20.92 -14.99
C LEU A 86 21.68 21.39 -15.41
N ASP A 87 22.49 20.53 -16.00
CA ASP A 87 23.83 20.90 -16.49
C ASP A 87 23.77 21.98 -17.60
N LEU A 88 22.69 22.03 -18.38
CA LEU A 88 22.42 23.09 -19.37
C LEU A 88 21.90 24.40 -18.75
N ALA A 89 21.29 24.36 -17.56
CA ALA A 89 20.67 25.53 -16.91
C ALA A 89 21.61 26.30 -15.97
N VAL A 90 22.70 25.66 -15.50
CA VAL A 90 23.67 26.26 -14.55
C VAL A 90 24.56 27.41 -15.12
N PRO A 91 24.81 27.62 -16.44
CA PRO A 91 25.70 28.72 -16.85
C PRO A 91 25.10 30.12 -16.70
N VAL A 92 23.77 30.26 -16.56
CA VAL A 92 23.06 31.55 -16.63
C VAL A 92 23.46 32.51 -15.50
N ALA A 93 23.66 32.02 -14.27
CA ALA A 93 24.06 32.86 -13.14
C ALA A 93 25.50 33.41 -13.23
N SER A 94 26.37 32.74 -14.00
CA SER A 94 27.76 33.19 -14.22
C SER A 94 27.87 34.20 -15.36
N ALA A 95 27.05 34.05 -16.40
CA ALA A 95 27.01 34.95 -17.55
C ALA A 95 26.44 36.32 -17.17
N ASP A 96 25.34 36.37 -16.40
CA ASP A 96 24.72 37.62 -15.97
C ASP A 96 25.63 38.45 -15.05
N ASN A 97 26.41 37.79 -14.17
CA ASN A 97 27.40 38.46 -13.34
C ASN A 97 28.61 38.96 -14.13
N GLN A 98 29.11 38.19 -15.10
CA GLN A 98 30.19 38.65 -15.99
C GLN A 98 29.77 39.83 -16.87
N GLU A 99 28.54 39.82 -17.38
CA GLU A 99 28.01 40.95 -18.14
C GLU A 99 27.83 42.19 -17.27
N LEU A 100 27.36 42.04 -16.02
CA LEU A 100 27.22 43.16 -15.09
C LEU A 100 28.57 43.80 -14.77
N ASP A 101 29.60 43.00 -14.55
CA ASP A 101 30.95 43.49 -14.28
C ASP A 101 31.59 44.11 -15.52
N SER A 102 31.34 43.57 -16.72
CA SER A 102 31.76 44.19 -17.98
C SER A 102 31.11 45.58 -18.18
N LEU A 103 29.83 45.72 -17.83
CA LEU A 103 29.11 47.00 -17.91
C LEU A 103 29.64 48.01 -16.89
N LYS A 104 29.96 47.58 -15.66
CA LYS A 104 30.59 48.44 -14.64
C LYS A 104 31.96 48.94 -15.09
N GLN A 105 32.76 48.05 -15.67
CA GLN A 105 34.07 48.42 -16.19
C GLN A 105 33.94 49.43 -17.33
N LYS A 106 33.01 49.19 -18.26
CA LYS A 106 32.73 50.08 -19.38
C LYS A 106 32.26 51.46 -18.89
N THR A 107 31.34 51.53 -17.93
CA THR A 107 30.88 52.80 -17.33
C THR A 107 32.01 53.57 -16.65
N ALA A 108 32.90 52.88 -15.93
CA ALA A 108 34.07 53.51 -15.32
C ALA A 108 35.02 54.12 -16.39
N GLU A 109 35.18 53.43 -17.51
CA GLU A 109 36.01 53.86 -18.63
C GLU A 109 35.40 55.06 -19.37
N THR A 110 34.09 55.03 -19.64
CA THR A 110 33.32 56.16 -20.23
C THR A 110 33.39 57.39 -19.32
N THR A 111 33.30 57.22 -18.00
CA THR A 111 33.40 58.31 -17.02
C THR A 111 34.78 58.96 -17.04
N LYS A 112 35.84 58.13 -17.14
CA LYS A 112 37.22 58.62 -17.25
C LYS A 112 37.44 59.39 -18.55
N GLN A 113 36.87 58.93 -19.67
CA GLN A 113 36.93 59.62 -20.96
C GLN A 113 36.18 60.95 -20.93
N MET A 114 34.99 61.02 -20.33
CA MET A 114 34.27 62.28 -20.14
C MET A 114 35.05 63.27 -19.29
N ALA A 115 35.69 62.82 -18.21
CA ALA A 115 36.51 63.69 -17.37
C ALA A 115 37.73 64.26 -18.12
N ALA A 116 38.36 63.45 -18.99
CA ALA A 116 39.47 63.89 -19.84
C ALA A 116 39.01 64.92 -20.89
N LEU A 117 37.92 64.64 -21.60
CA LEU A 117 37.35 65.56 -22.60
C LEU A 117 36.86 66.87 -21.97
N ALA A 118 36.26 66.83 -20.78
CA ALA A 118 35.86 68.04 -20.05
C ALA A 118 37.07 68.92 -19.71
N ALA A 119 38.21 68.31 -19.33
CA ALA A 119 39.44 69.04 -19.07
C ALA A 119 40.05 69.64 -20.35
N GLU A 120 40.02 68.92 -21.47
CA GLU A 120 40.45 69.43 -22.78
C GLU A 120 39.56 70.57 -23.27
N LEU A 121 38.24 70.43 -23.15
CA LEU A 121 37.27 71.46 -23.53
C LEU A 121 37.47 72.73 -22.71
N LYS A 122 37.73 72.60 -21.40
CA LYS A 122 38.09 73.74 -20.54
C LYS A 122 39.39 74.43 -20.98
N LYS A 123 40.43 73.66 -21.35
CA LYS A 123 41.69 74.23 -21.87
C LYS A 123 41.48 74.94 -23.21
N ALA A 124 40.71 74.34 -24.12
CA ALA A 124 40.39 74.94 -25.42
C ALA A 124 39.60 76.25 -25.26
N GLN A 125 38.62 76.28 -24.34
CA GLN A 125 37.88 77.50 -24.00
C GLN A 125 38.81 78.61 -23.48
N GLN A 126 39.73 78.29 -22.56
CA GLN A 126 40.72 79.23 -22.04
C GLN A 126 41.66 79.74 -23.15
N HIS A 127 42.09 78.87 -24.05
CA HIS A 127 42.93 79.25 -25.18
C HIS A 127 42.20 80.23 -26.11
N ASN A 128 40.93 79.94 -26.42
CA ASN A 128 40.12 80.78 -27.31
C ASN A 128 39.81 82.15 -26.68
N THR A 129 39.58 82.23 -25.37
CA THR A 129 39.50 83.53 -24.67
C THR A 129 40.81 84.32 -24.77
N THR A 130 41.96 83.65 -24.69
CA THR A 130 43.26 84.31 -24.80
C THR A 130 43.52 84.82 -26.23
N LEU A 131 43.10 84.05 -27.25
CA LEU A 131 43.17 84.47 -28.66
C LEU A 131 42.28 85.69 -28.92
N SER A 132 41.05 85.68 -28.40
CA SER A 132 40.12 86.81 -28.53
C SER A 132 40.66 88.08 -27.86
N GLU A 133 41.22 87.98 -26.66
CA GLU A 133 41.87 89.12 -25.98
C GLU A 133 43.04 89.70 -26.80
N ARG A 134 43.85 88.82 -27.41
CA ARG A 134 44.98 89.24 -28.24
C ARG A 134 44.51 89.85 -29.57
N GLU A 135 43.39 89.39 -30.13
CA GLU A 135 42.79 89.95 -31.35
C GLU A 135 42.35 91.40 -31.08
N ILE A 136 41.64 91.62 -29.96
CA ILE A 136 41.23 92.97 -29.50
C ILE A 136 42.44 93.91 -29.34
N ASN A 137 43.53 93.42 -28.76
CA ASN A 137 44.75 94.22 -28.60
C ASN A 137 45.41 94.57 -29.95
N LEU A 138 45.47 93.63 -30.90
CA LEU A 138 46.01 93.89 -32.23
C LEU A 138 45.12 94.86 -33.03
N GLU A 139 43.80 94.76 -32.90
CA GLU A 139 42.85 95.70 -33.49
C GLU A 139 43.04 97.12 -32.94
N GLN A 140 43.25 97.26 -31.63
CA GLN A 140 43.58 98.55 -31.01
C GLN A 140 44.90 99.11 -31.53
N GLN A 141 45.96 98.29 -31.59
CA GLN A 141 47.26 98.71 -32.13
C GLN A 141 47.16 99.14 -33.60
N LEU A 142 46.39 98.41 -34.41
CA LEU A 142 46.11 98.79 -35.79
C LEU A 142 45.38 100.13 -35.89
N ALA A 143 44.41 100.38 -35.02
CA ALA A 143 43.68 101.65 -34.99
C ALA A 143 44.59 102.83 -34.61
N GLU A 144 45.48 102.64 -33.63
CA GLU A 144 46.48 103.64 -33.21
C GLU A 144 47.49 103.94 -34.33
N LEU A 145 48.11 102.91 -34.91
CA LEU A 145 49.07 103.07 -36.02
C LEU A 145 48.42 103.69 -37.26
N THR A 146 47.16 103.36 -37.53
CA THR A 146 46.42 104.00 -38.64
C THR A 146 46.25 105.49 -38.40
N LYS A 147 45.98 105.90 -37.16
CA LYS A 147 45.85 107.31 -36.78
C LYS A 147 47.20 108.04 -36.83
N GLU A 148 48.29 107.41 -36.39
CA GLU A 148 49.65 107.95 -36.51
C GLU A 148 50.07 108.12 -37.97
N LEU A 149 49.81 107.11 -38.81
CA LEU A 149 50.07 107.19 -40.25
C LEU A 149 49.31 108.36 -40.91
N GLN A 150 48.05 108.59 -40.53
CA GLN A 150 47.27 109.74 -41.00
C GLN A 150 47.87 111.08 -40.55
N LEU A 151 48.34 111.16 -39.30
CA LEU A 151 48.99 112.35 -38.76
C LEU A 151 50.31 112.64 -39.49
N GLU A 152 51.15 111.62 -39.72
CA GLU A 152 52.42 111.77 -40.44
C GLU A 152 52.21 112.11 -41.91
N GLN A 153 51.19 111.53 -42.56
CA GLN A 153 50.80 111.94 -43.91
C GLN A 153 50.35 113.41 -43.94
N HIS A 154 49.62 113.88 -42.93
CA HIS A 154 49.21 115.28 -42.83
C HIS A 154 50.40 116.22 -42.59
N LYS A 155 51.36 115.84 -41.73
CA LYS A 155 52.63 116.57 -41.52
C LYS A 155 53.44 116.65 -42.81
N ALA A 156 53.62 115.53 -43.51
CA ALA A 156 54.32 115.48 -44.80
C ALA A 156 53.65 116.41 -45.83
N GLN A 157 52.32 116.42 -45.92
CA GLN A 157 51.57 117.35 -46.78
C GLN A 157 51.74 118.81 -46.37
N HIS A 158 51.78 119.10 -45.07
CA HIS A 158 52.00 120.45 -44.55
C HIS A 158 53.40 120.95 -44.88
N PHE A 159 54.43 120.15 -44.63
CA PHE A 159 55.81 120.46 -45.03
C PHE A 159 55.94 120.61 -46.54
N GLU A 160 55.21 119.82 -47.33
CA GLU A 160 55.25 119.94 -48.80
C GLU A 160 54.63 121.26 -49.28
N LYS A 161 53.54 121.71 -48.65
CA LYS A 161 52.92 123.02 -48.92
C LYS A 161 53.81 124.18 -48.47
N ALA A 162 54.41 124.07 -47.28
CA ALA A 162 55.32 125.08 -46.74
C ALA A 162 56.61 125.20 -47.58
N LEU A 163 57.14 124.08 -48.07
CA LEU A 163 58.27 124.05 -49.01
C LEU A 163 57.91 124.76 -50.32
N LYS A 164 56.73 124.51 -50.88
CA LYS A 164 56.24 125.21 -52.10
C LYS A 164 56.05 126.71 -51.87
N ALA A 165 55.58 127.13 -50.70
CA ALA A 165 55.42 128.54 -50.35
C ALA A 165 56.78 129.24 -50.17
N ALA A 166 57.73 128.62 -49.46
CA ALA A 166 59.09 129.14 -49.25
C ALA A 166 59.90 129.24 -50.56
N GLN A 167 59.68 128.33 -51.50
CA GLN A 167 60.24 128.39 -52.86
C GLN A 167 59.69 129.57 -53.69
N GLN A 168 58.47 130.05 -53.39
CA GLN A 168 57.84 131.16 -54.09
C GLN A 168 58.16 132.54 -53.49
N SER A 169 58.64 132.59 -52.23
CA SER A 169 58.85 133.84 -51.47
C SER A 169 60.32 134.30 -51.34
N ALA A 170 61.28 133.67 -52.05
CA ALA A 170 62.71 133.99 -51.96
C ALA A 170 63.28 133.95 -50.52
N ALA A 171 62.94 132.89 -49.76
CA ALA A 171 63.46 132.65 -48.41
C ALA A 171 64.94 132.18 -48.41
N ASP A 172 65.60 132.29 -47.26
CA ASP A 172 67.01 131.92 -47.03
C ASP A 172 67.28 130.45 -47.42
N PRO A 173 68.41 130.12 -48.08
CA PRO A 173 68.70 128.76 -48.52
C PRO A 173 68.82 127.75 -47.37
N GLU A 174 69.13 128.22 -46.15
CA GLU A 174 69.26 127.40 -44.95
C GLU A 174 67.89 126.87 -44.45
N GLU A 175 66.84 127.70 -44.51
CA GLU A 175 65.46 127.29 -44.17
C GLU A 175 64.89 126.29 -45.18
N LEU A 176 65.25 126.40 -46.45
CA LEU A 176 64.86 125.45 -47.50
C LEU A 176 65.52 124.08 -47.32
N THR A 177 66.77 124.03 -46.85
CA THR A 177 67.43 122.77 -46.50
C THR A 177 66.82 122.11 -45.28
N GLN A 178 66.47 122.89 -44.26
CA GLN A 178 65.80 122.37 -43.06
C GLN A 178 64.41 121.80 -43.39
N LEU A 179 63.59 122.51 -44.17
CA LEU A 179 62.27 121.99 -44.59
C LEU A 179 62.36 120.74 -45.47
N ARG A 180 63.42 120.59 -46.29
CA ARG A 180 63.65 119.37 -47.07
C ARG A 180 64.01 118.20 -46.18
N SER A 181 64.90 118.41 -45.21
CA SER A 181 65.24 117.42 -44.17
C SER A 181 63.99 116.97 -43.41
N ASP A 182 63.19 117.91 -42.93
CA ASP A 182 61.99 117.61 -42.14
C ASP A 182 60.92 116.87 -42.97
N LEU A 183 60.77 117.22 -44.25
CA LEU A 183 59.88 116.52 -45.18
C LEU A 183 60.36 115.10 -45.50
N GLU A 184 61.66 114.90 -45.65
CA GLU A 184 62.25 113.58 -45.89
C GLU A 184 62.14 112.69 -44.64
N GLN A 185 62.35 113.26 -43.45
CA GLN A 185 62.14 112.58 -42.17
C GLN A 185 60.66 112.20 -41.95
N ALA A 186 59.72 113.10 -42.24
CA ALA A 186 58.29 112.79 -42.17
C ALA A 186 57.85 111.72 -43.19
N ARG A 187 58.47 111.69 -44.39
CA ARG A 187 58.22 110.64 -45.38
C ARG A 187 58.82 109.30 -44.96
N ALA A 188 59.99 109.29 -44.34
CA ALA A 188 60.60 108.08 -43.79
C ALA A 188 59.74 107.49 -42.65
N GLN A 189 59.30 108.33 -41.71
CA GLN A 189 58.39 107.92 -40.64
C GLN A 189 57.06 107.40 -41.18
N ALA A 190 56.44 108.08 -42.15
CA ALA A 190 55.21 107.59 -42.78
C ALA A 190 55.41 106.24 -43.52
N HIS A 191 56.59 106.00 -44.09
CA HIS A 191 56.91 104.72 -44.73
C HIS A 191 57.13 103.61 -43.70
N GLU A 192 57.81 103.90 -42.59
CA GLU A 192 58.01 102.98 -41.48
C GLU A 192 56.68 102.57 -40.83
N SER A 193 55.82 103.53 -40.48
CA SER A 193 54.48 103.25 -39.95
C SER A 193 53.62 102.46 -40.94
N LYS A 194 53.79 102.65 -42.27
CA LYS A 194 53.08 101.85 -43.27
C LYS A 194 53.57 100.40 -43.31
N LEU A 195 54.87 100.17 -43.14
CA LEU A 195 55.45 98.84 -43.09
C LEU A 195 54.99 98.09 -41.83
N GLU A 196 55.00 98.76 -40.68
CA GLU A 196 54.51 98.24 -39.41
C GLU A 196 53.01 97.89 -39.49
N LEU A 197 52.20 98.75 -40.10
CA LEU A 197 50.77 98.50 -40.32
C LEU A 197 50.55 97.27 -41.22
N GLN A 198 51.38 97.09 -42.26
CA GLN A 198 51.32 95.89 -43.10
C GLN A 198 51.69 94.62 -42.33
N GLN A 199 52.72 94.66 -41.48
CA GLN A 199 53.10 93.54 -40.62
C GLN A 199 51.99 93.20 -39.62
N LEU A 200 51.45 94.21 -38.91
CA LEU A 200 50.33 94.04 -37.97
C LEU A 200 49.08 93.47 -38.65
N LYS A 201 48.77 93.91 -39.87
CA LYS A 201 47.63 93.39 -40.63
C LYS A 201 47.80 91.91 -41.02
N THR A 202 49.04 91.51 -41.32
CA THR A 202 49.37 90.11 -41.60
C THR A 202 49.25 89.26 -40.35
N SER A 203 49.73 89.76 -39.20
CA SER A 203 49.59 89.11 -37.89
C SER A 203 48.12 88.96 -37.48
N LEU A 204 47.28 89.98 -37.69
CA LEU A 204 45.83 89.91 -37.41
C LEU A 204 45.15 88.83 -38.27
N GLN A 205 45.48 88.77 -39.57
CA GLN A 205 44.89 87.78 -40.47
C GLN A 205 45.30 86.35 -40.09
N GLN A 206 46.55 86.15 -39.68
CA GLN A 206 47.04 84.86 -39.19
C GLN A 206 46.34 84.47 -37.88
N GLN A 207 46.12 85.42 -36.98
CA GLN A 207 45.42 85.19 -35.72
C GLN A 207 43.93 84.87 -35.92
N GLN A 208 43.25 85.53 -36.86
CA GLN A 208 41.88 85.16 -37.24
C GLN A 208 41.77 83.72 -37.76
N GLN A 209 42.77 83.28 -38.52
CA GLN A 209 42.79 81.92 -39.04
C GLN A 209 43.03 80.89 -37.92
N GLU A 210 43.91 81.20 -36.96
CA GLU A 210 44.10 80.38 -35.74
C GLU A 210 42.82 80.33 -34.89
N GLN A 211 42.09 81.44 -34.77
CA GLN A 211 40.84 81.52 -34.02
C GLN A 211 39.76 80.63 -34.64
N GLN A 212 39.57 80.69 -35.97
CA GLN A 212 38.63 79.82 -36.69
C GLN A 212 38.97 78.33 -36.53
N GLN A 213 40.25 77.97 -36.59
CA GLN A 213 40.68 76.59 -36.36
C GLN A 213 40.39 76.15 -34.92
N SER A 214 40.64 77.02 -33.95
CA SER A 214 40.35 76.72 -32.54
C SER A 214 38.85 76.58 -32.28
N GLU A 215 38.01 77.42 -32.90
CA GLU A 215 36.54 77.33 -32.81
C GLU A 215 36.03 76.01 -33.40
N HIS A 216 36.61 75.56 -34.52
CA HIS A 216 36.25 74.29 -35.12
C HIS A 216 36.60 73.11 -34.21
N GLN A 217 37.81 73.11 -33.64
CA GLN A 217 38.22 72.10 -32.66
C GLN A 217 37.32 72.10 -31.42
N LEU A 218 36.90 73.27 -30.95
CA LEU A 218 36.01 73.42 -29.80
C LEU A 218 34.61 72.85 -30.11
N ALA A 219 34.10 73.06 -31.32
CA ALA A 219 32.85 72.47 -31.78
C ALA A 219 32.92 70.94 -31.85
N GLU A 220 34.01 70.37 -32.38
CA GLU A 220 34.23 68.92 -32.42
C GLU A 220 34.34 68.29 -31.03
N LEU A 221 35.11 68.93 -30.13
CA LEU A 221 35.22 68.52 -28.73
C LEU A 221 33.86 68.52 -28.03
N ASN A 222 33.05 69.55 -28.29
CA ASN A 222 31.72 69.67 -27.69
C ASN A 222 30.74 68.60 -28.21
N GLN A 223 30.79 68.28 -29.52
CA GLN A 223 30.03 67.16 -30.08
C GLN A 223 30.43 65.82 -29.48
N ARG A 224 31.74 65.55 -29.35
CA ARG A 224 32.23 64.31 -28.72
C ARG A 224 31.78 64.20 -27.26
N TYR A 225 31.81 65.31 -26.52
CA TYR A 225 31.35 65.35 -25.15
C TYR A 225 29.85 65.02 -25.05
N GLN A 226 29.00 65.60 -25.91
CA GLN A 226 27.56 65.29 -25.94
C GLN A 226 27.28 63.82 -26.31
N ALA A 227 28.01 63.26 -27.27
CA ALA A 227 27.86 61.87 -27.68
C ALA A 227 28.20 60.90 -26.54
N LEU A 228 29.31 61.14 -25.83
CA LEU A 228 29.68 60.34 -24.66
C LEU A 228 28.67 60.47 -23.52
N GLN A 229 28.10 61.66 -23.32
CA GLN A 229 27.07 61.86 -22.29
C GLN A 229 25.81 61.02 -22.59
N GLN A 230 25.36 60.99 -23.84
CA GLN A 230 24.24 60.13 -24.25
C GLN A 230 24.56 58.64 -24.09
N GLU A 231 25.78 58.21 -24.42
CA GLU A 231 26.20 56.81 -24.23
C GLU A 231 26.22 56.43 -22.74
N ALA A 232 26.67 57.33 -21.87
CA ALA A 232 26.67 57.11 -20.42
C ALA A 232 25.25 56.99 -19.86
N GLU A 233 24.31 57.83 -20.31
CA GLU A 233 22.89 57.74 -19.93
C GLU A 233 22.26 56.42 -20.37
N GLN A 234 22.51 55.99 -21.61
CA GLN A 234 22.03 54.71 -22.11
C GLN A 234 22.60 53.51 -21.34
N GLN A 235 23.90 53.53 -21.02
CA GLN A 235 24.52 52.48 -20.20
C GLN A 235 23.92 52.42 -18.80
N THR A 236 23.63 53.59 -18.19
CA THR A 236 23.01 53.67 -16.86
C THR A 236 21.60 53.08 -16.87
N GLN A 237 20.80 53.42 -17.88
CA GLN A 237 19.45 52.86 -18.04
C GLN A 237 19.50 51.35 -18.24
N ALA A 238 20.38 50.85 -19.12
CA ALA A 238 20.56 49.42 -19.35
C ALA A 238 20.98 48.67 -18.07
N GLN A 239 21.81 49.29 -17.22
CA GLN A 239 22.17 48.72 -15.92
C GLN A 239 20.97 48.64 -14.97
N GLN A 240 20.13 49.68 -14.90
CA GLN A 240 18.92 49.66 -14.09
C GLN A 240 17.93 48.58 -14.56
N ASP A 241 17.71 48.46 -15.87
CA ASP A 241 16.82 47.47 -16.44
C ASP A 241 17.32 46.05 -16.12
N LYS A 242 18.64 45.80 -16.23
CA LYS A 242 19.25 44.52 -15.83
C LYS A 242 19.07 44.22 -14.33
N LEU A 243 19.29 45.20 -13.46
CA LEU A 243 19.08 45.02 -12.01
C LEU A 243 17.62 44.71 -11.68
N GLN A 244 16.67 45.36 -12.37
CA GLN A 244 15.26 45.11 -12.18
C GLN A 244 14.85 43.71 -12.70
N ALA A 245 15.41 43.27 -13.82
CA ALA A 245 15.22 41.92 -14.34
C ALA A 245 15.78 40.85 -13.39
N LEU A 246 16.98 41.08 -12.84
CA LEU A 246 17.60 40.20 -11.84
C LEU A 246 16.73 40.10 -10.58
N ALA A 247 16.22 41.23 -10.09
CA ALA A 247 15.33 41.24 -8.91
C ALA A 247 14.03 40.47 -9.15
N LYS A 248 13.41 40.60 -10.33
CA LYS A 248 12.23 39.82 -10.71
C LYS A 248 12.53 38.33 -10.81
N SER A 249 13.67 37.97 -11.40
CA SER A 249 14.11 36.56 -11.50
C SER A 249 14.35 35.97 -10.11
N GLN A 250 15.01 36.69 -9.19
CA GLN A 250 15.20 36.24 -7.81
C GLN A 250 13.88 36.05 -7.06
N GLN A 251 12.89 36.93 -7.29
CA GLN A 251 11.56 36.76 -6.71
C GLN A 251 10.88 35.51 -7.24
N GLN A 252 10.93 35.27 -8.56
CA GLN A 252 10.37 34.04 -9.16
C GLN A 252 11.03 32.78 -8.62
N VAL A 253 12.35 32.79 -8.40
CA VAL A 253 13.06 31.67 -7.79
C VAL A 253 12.55 31.40 -6.37
N ARG A 254 12.39 32.44 -5.54
CA ARG A 254 11.82 32.28 -4.18
C ARG A 254 10.39 31.75 -4.20
N ASP A 255 9.55 32.26 -5.11
CA ASP A 255 8.17 31.82 -5.24
C ASP A 255 8.12 30.32 -5.65
N LEU A 256 9.01 29.89 -6.56
CA LEU A 256 9.15 28.49 -6.94
C LEU A 256 9.68 27.60 -5.81
N GLU A 257 10.67 28.07 -5.04
CA GLU A 257 11.18 27.38 -3.85
C GLU A 257 10.07 27.17 -2.81
N GLN A 258 9.22 28.19 -2.60
CA GLN A 258 8.09 28.07 -1.69
C GLN A 258 7.04 27.06 -2.20
N GLN A 259 6.71 27.09 -3.49
CA GLN A 259 5.81 26.10 -4.08
C GLN A 259 6.35 24.67 -3.99
N LEU A 260 7.67 24.49 -4.15
CA LEU A 260 8.34 23.19 -3.97
C LEU A 260 8.20 22.70 -2.53
N ALA A 261 8.46 23.56 -1.55
CA ALA A 261 8.31 23.22 -0.14
C ALA A 261 6.85 22.83 0.22
N GLU A 262 5.86 23.55 -0.32
CA GLU A 262 4.45 23.21 -0.14
C GLU A 262 4.08 21.86 -0.79
N ARG A 263 4.63 21.55 -1.97
CA ARG A 263 4.44 20.26 -2.64
C ARG A 263 5.09 19.12 -1.86
N ASP A 264 6.31 19.31 -1.35
CA ASP A 264 7.01 18.31 -0.54
C ASP A 264 6.26 18.00 0.75
N GLN A 265 5.69 19.03 1.41
CA GLN A 265 4.84 18.83 2.58
C GLN A 265 3.59 17.99 2.24
N GLN A 266 2.90 18.32 1.15
CA GLN A 266 1.73 17.54 0.69
C GLN A 266 2.09 16.09 0.35
N LEU A 267 3.25 15.86 -0.25
CA LEU A 267 3.76 14.52 -0.53
C LEU A 267 4.02 13.72 0.76
N SER A 268 4.58 14.37 1.78
CA SER A 268 4.80 13.76 3.09
C SER A 268 3.47 13.39 3.78
N GLU A 269 2.48 14.28 3.73
CA GLU A 269 1.14 14.04 4.28
C GLU A 269 0.46 12.85 3.57
N GLN A 270 0.51 12.80 2.24
CA GLN A 270 -0.04 11.68 1.46
C GLN A 270 0.67 10.35 1.74
N GLN A 271 1.99 10.37 1.93
CA GLN A 271 2.73 9.16 2.30
C GLN A 271 2.33 8.64 3.68
N GLN A 272 2.07 9.54 4.63
CA GLN A 272 1.59 9.17 5.95
C GLN A 272 0.19 8.56 5.87
N GLU A 273 -0.76 9.20 5.18
CA GLU A 273 -2.11 8.67 4.98
C GLU A 273 -2.10 7.30 4.29
N HIS A 274 -1.25 7.12 3.28
CA HIS A 274 -1.07 5.83 2.62
C HIS A 274 -0.50 4.77 3.59
N GLY A 275 0.42 5.15 4.47
CA GLY A 275 0.94 4.28 5.53
C GLY A 275 -0.15 3.83 6.51
N GLU A 276 -0.99 4.76 6.95
CA GLU A 276 -2.12 4.50 7.85
C GLU A 276 -3.17 3.58 7.21
N LEU A 277 -3.55 3.85 5.95
CA LEU A 277 -4.47 2.99 5.20
C LEU A 277 -3.93 1.57 5.02
N LYS A 278 -2.63 1.44 4.75
CA LYS A 278 -1.99 0.13 4.62
C LYS A 278 -2.01 -0.64 5.94
N ALA A 279 -1.82 0.04 7.07
CA ALA A 279 -1.92 -0.58 8.40
C ALA A 279 -3.35 -1.04 8.69
N GLN A 280 -4.36 -0.22 8.38
CA GLN A 280 -5.78 -0.60 8.53
C GLN A 280 -6.15 -1.81 7.66
N LEU A 281 -5.62 -1.89 6.43
CA LEU A 281 -5.80 -3.05 5.56
C LEU A 281 -5.22 -4.33 6.17
N ALA A 282 -4.01 -4.26 6.73
CA ALA A 282 -3.38 -5.40 7.39
C ALA A 282 -4.16 -5.85 8.64
N GLU A 283 -4.72 -4.91 9.42
CA GLU A 283 -5.59 -5.24 10.56
C GLU A 283 -6.90 -5.93 10.11
N LEU A 284 -7.51 -5.45 9.03
CA LEU A 284 -8.71 -6.07 8.44
C LEU A 284 -8.42 -7.47 7.91
N GLU A 285 -7.28 -7.67 7.24
CA GLU A 285 -6.84 -8.99 6.77
C GLU A 285 -6.66 -9.95 7.95
N ALA A 286 -5.95 -9.54 9.01
CA ALA A 286 -5.77 -10.34 10.22
C ALA A 286 -7.11 -10.66 10.91
N HIS A 287 -8.04 -9.70 10.96
CA HIS A 287 -9.37 -9.93 11.52
C HIS A 287 -10.18 -10.92 10.68
N SER A 288 -10.09 -10.84 9.35
CA SER A 288 -10.73 -11.79 8.44
C SER A 288 -10.18 -13.20 8.61
N GLU A 289 -8.86 -13.36 8.76
CA GLU A 289 -8.23 -14.66 9.03
C GLU A 289 -8.71 -15.25 10.38
N ALA A 290 -8.81 -14.42 11.42
CA ALA A 290 -9.32 -14.85 12.72
C ALA A 290 -10.79 -15.29 12.67
N LEU A 291 -11.64 -14.57 11.93
CA LEU A 291 -13.03 -14.99 11.71
C LEU A 291 -13.13 -16.29 10.92
N GLN A 292 -12.29 -16.47 9.90
CA GLN A 292 -12.25 -17.72 9.15
C GLN A 292 -11.83 -18.90 10.02
N ALA A 293 -10.87 -18.71 10.94
CA ALA A 293 -10.48 -19.74 11.90
C ALA A 293 -11.65 -20.12 12.83
N GLN A 294 -12.39 -19.13 13.36
CA GLN A 294 -13.59 -19.40 14.18
C GLN A 294 -14.68 -20.17 13.41
N ILE A 295 -14.90 -19.83 12.13
CA ILE A 295 -15.86 -20.56 11.29
C ILE A 295 -15.45 -22.02 11.18
N ASN A 296 -14.18 -22.30 10.92
CA ASN A 296 -13.68 -23.67 10.83
C ASN A 296 -13.84 -24.44 12.15
N GLU A 297 -13.58 -23.80 13.30
CA GLU A 297 -13.82 -24.41 14.62
C GLU A 297 -15.31 -24.74 14.85
N PHE A 298 -16.22 -23.83 14.49
CA PHE A 298 -17.65 -24.10 14.58
C PHE A 298 -18.11 -25.23 13.66
N GLU A 299 -17.57 -25.31 12.45
CA GLU A 299 -17.85 -26.41 11.52
C GLU A 299 -17.38 -27.76 12.07
N GLN A 300 -16.18 -27.79 12.68
CA GLN A 300 -15.65 -28.99 13.32
C GLN A 300 -16.55 -29.43 14.49
N HIS A 301 -16.90 -28.51 15.40
CA HIS A 301 -17.82 -28.82 16.51
C HIS A 301 -19.19 -29.30 16.03
N ARG A 302 -19.69 -28.74 14.92
CA ARG A 302 -20.95 -29.20 14.32
C ARG A 302 -20.84 -30.63 13.80
N SER A 303 -19.69 -31.00 13.22
CA SER A 303 -19.43 -32.38 12.80
C SER A 303 -19.39 -33.33 13.99
N GLU A 304 -18.66 -32.98 15.04
CA GLU A 304 -18.55 -33.78 16.27
C GLU A 304 -19.92 -34.01 16.94
N LEU A 305 -20.77 -32.97 16.98
CA LEU A 305 -22.14 -33.08 17.46
C LEU A 305 -23.02 -34.00 16.59
N ALA A 306 -22.84 -33.94 15.26
CA ALA A 306 -23.57 -34.81 14.34
C ALA A 306 -23.18 -36.28 14.54
N ASP A 307 -21.90 -36.57 14.69
CA ASP A 307 -21.38 -37.92 14.94
C ASP A 307 -21.88 -38.45 16.30
N SER A 308 -21.80 -37.64 17.36
CA SER A 308 -22.34 -38.01 18.68
C SER A 308 -23.85 -38.26 18.64
N SER A 309 -24.60 -37.46 17.89
CA SER A 309 -26.04 -37.68 17.70
C SER A 309 -26.33 -38.99 16.95
N ALA A 310 -25.50 -39.35 15.97
CA ALA A 310 -25.64 -40.61 15.24
C ALA A 310 -25.34 -41.82 16.16
N GLU A 311 -24.29 -41.73 16.99
CA GLU A 311 -23.95 -42.74 17.99
C GLU A 311 -25.09 -42.95 18.98
N LEU A 312 -25.63 -41.87 19.57
CA LEU A 312 -26.78 -41.93 20.47
C LEU A 312 -28.02 -42.54 19.81
N GLY A 313 -28.27 -42.21 18.54
CA GLY A 313 -29.35 -42.83 17.76
C GLY A 313 -29.17 -44.35 17.59
N SER A 314 -27.94 -44.80 17.39
CA SER A 314 -27.61 -46.23 17.28
C SER A 314 -27.76 -46.95 18.63
N GLU A 315 -27.34 -46.33 19.74
CA GLU A 315 -27.51 -46.88 21.08
C GLU A 315 -28.98 -47.00 21.47
N LEU A 316 -29.79 -45.99 21.13
CA LEU A 316 -31.24 -46.02 21.35
C LEU A 316 -31.90 -47.16 20.57
N THR A 317 -31.49 -47.36 19.31
CA THR A 317 -31.98 -48.49 18.50
C THR A 317 -31.59 -49.84 19.12
N ARG A 318 -30.36 -49.96 19.64
CA ARG A 318 -29.89 -51.17 20.34
C ARG A 318 -30.71 -51.44 21.60
N LEU A 319 -30.88 -50.43 22.45
CA LEU A 319 -31.67 -50.53 23.68
C LEU A 319 -33.13 -50.89 23.39
N GLN A 320 -33.71 -50.35 22.31
CA GLN A 320 -35.06 -50.71 21.89
C GLN A 320 -35.15 -52.18 21.46
N ALA A 321 -34.16 -52.70 20.74
CA ALA A 321 -34.10 -54.11 20.38
C ALA A 321 -33.93 -55.03 21.61
N GLU A 322 -33.07 -54.65 22.55
CA GLU A 322 -32.91 -55.37 23.83
C GLU A 322 -34.21 -55.39 24.63
N PHE A 323 -34.93 -54.26 24.70
CA PHE A 323 -36.23 -54.18 25.37
C PHE A 323 -37.26 -55.12 24.75
N VAL A 324 -37.34 -55.19 23.42
CA VAL A 324 -38.23 -56.11 22.70
C VAL A 324 -37.88 -57.56 23.04
N ASN A 325 -36.60 -57.92 23.01
CA ASN A 325 -36.12 -59.27 23.35
C ASN A 325 -36.46 -59.64 24.80
N ILE A 326 -36.21 -58.75 25.77
CA ILE A 326 -36.58 -58.97 27.18
C ILE A 326 -38.09 -59.19 27.33
N ASN A 327 -38.91 -58.42 26.61
CA ASN A 327 -40.36 -58.55 26.69
C ASN A 327 -40.84 -59.88 26.08
N GLU A 328 -40.20 -60.35 25.00
CA GLU A 328 -40.45 -61.67 24.43
C GLU A 328 -40.07 -62.79 25.42
N LEU A 329 -38.89 -62.69 26.04
CA LEU A 329 -38.44 -63.65 27.06
C LEU A 329 -39.39 -63.67 28.28
N LEU A 330 -39.89 -62.51 28.70
CA LEU A 330 -40.89 -62.39 29.76
C LEU A 330 -42.19 -63.09 29.36
N SER A 331 -42.70 -62.86 28.15
CA SER A 331 -43.89 -63.52 27.61
C SER A 331 -43.73 -65.05 27.56
N GLN A 332 -42.57 -65.52 27.07
CA GLN A 332 -42.25 -66.95 27.05
C GLN A 332 -42.21 -67.53 28.48
N SER A 333 -41.59 -66.84 29.43
CA SER A 333 -41.54 -67.25 30.84
C SER A 333 -42.94 -67.32 31.46
N GLN A 334 -43.78 -66.31 31.25
CA GLN A 334 -45.17 -66.33 31.71
C GLN A 334 -45.97 -67.49 31.11
N SER A 335 -45.79 -67.78 29.81
CA SER A 335 -46.45 -68.92 29.17
C SER A 335 -46.00 -70.26 29.78
N ARG A 336 -44.72 -70.38 30.12
CA ARG A 336 -44.15 -71.56 30.80
C ARG A 336 -44.70 -71.69 32.21
N SER A 337 -44.80 -70.59 32.96
CA SER A 337 -45.42 -70.59 34.30
C SER A 337 -46.87 -71.06 34.24
N LYS A 338 -47.69 -70.56 33.31
CA LYS A 338 -49.08 -71.03 33.12
C LYS A 338 -49.16 -72.53 32.78
N LYS A 339 -48.24 -73.02 31.93
CA LYS A 339 -48.14 -74.46 31.62
C LYS A 339 -47.78 -75.29 32.85
N LEU A 340 -46.86 -74.80 33.67
CA LEU A 340 -46.47 -75.49 34.91
C LEU A 340 -47.61 -75.46 35.94
N GLU A 341 -48.33 -74.34 36.05
CA GLU A 341 -49.47 -74.17 36.95
C GLU A 341 -50.62 -75.14 36.58
N THR A 342 -50.97 -75.23 35.29
CA THR A 342 -51.96 -76.21 34.81
C THR A 342 -51.51 -77.66 35.00
N GLN A 343 -50.22 -77.96 34.79
CA GLN A 343 -49.68 -79.30 35.09
C GLN A 343 -49.74 -79.64 36.57
N LEU A 344 -49.45 -78.67 37.45
CA LEU A 344 -49.56 -78.81 38.89
C LEU A 344 -51.01 -79.05 39.30
N GLU A 345 -51.96 -78.28 38.78
CA GLU A 345 -53.39 -78.48 39.01
C GLU A 345 -53.85 -79.88 38.60
N HIS A 346 -53.44 -80.36 37.42
CA HIS A 346 -53.73 -81.73 36.98
C HIS A 346 -53.08 -82.80 37.86
N ALA A 347 -51.89 -82.56 38.41
CA ALA A 347 -51.24 -83.49 39.34
C ALA A 347 -51.99 -83.54 40.68
N VAL A 348 -52.37 -82.38 41.22
CA VAL A 348 -53.16 -82.26 42.46
C VAL A 348 -54.53 -82.93 42.30
N ASN A 349 -55.24 -82.69 41.20
CA ASN A 349 -56.54 -83.31 40.95
C ASN A 349 -56.44 -84.83 40.82
N ARG A 350 -55.38 -85.34 40.17
CA ARG A 350 -55.13 -86.80 40.09
C ARG A 350 -54.82 -87.39 41.46
N GLN A 351 -54.04 -86.69 42.27
CA GLN A 351 -53.77 -87.11 43.64
C GLN A 351 -55.04 -87.16 44.48
N GLN A 352 -55.86 -86.10 44.46
CA GLN A 352 -57.14 -86.06 45.18
C GLN A 352 -58.09 -87.17 44.73
N ALA A 353 -58.19 -87.45 43.43
CA ALA A 353 -59.00 -88.55 42.91
C ALA A 353 -58.48 -89.92 43.37
N ALA A 354 -57.15 -90.10 43.43
CA ALA A 354 -56.54 -91.32 43.95
C ALA A 354 -56.79 -91.48 45.47
N GLU A 355 -56.67 -90.41 46.24
CA GLU A 355 -56.97 -90.38 47.68
C GLU A 355 -58.45 -90.71 47.95
N GLN A 356 -59.40 -90.11 47.21
CA GLN A 356 -60.82 -90.43 47.32
C GLN A 356 -61.11 -91.89 46.99
N LYS A 357 -60.49 -92.42 45.93
CA LYS A 357 -60.62 -93.84 45.57
C LYS A 357 -60.09 -94.75 46.67
N GLN A 358 -58.89 -94.46 47.19
CA GLN A 358 -58.30 -95.21 48.29
C GLN A 358 -59.16 -95.16 49.56
N GLN A 359 -59.75 -94.00 49.87
CA GLN A 359 -60.67 -93.83 50.98
C GLN A 359 -61.94 -94.68 50.79
N SER A 360 -62.52 -94.67 49.58
CA SER A 360 -63.69 -95.50 49.25
C SER A 360 -63.37 -97.00 49.34
N GLU A 361 -62.22 -97.43 48.83
CA GLU A 361 -61.74 -98.82 48.94
C GLU A 361 -61.49 -99.22 50.41
N ALA A 362 -60.94 -98.32 51.22
CA ALA A 362 -60.72 -98.53 52.65
C ALA A 362 -62.06 -98.64 53.40
N ASP A 363 -63.05 -97.81 53.08
CA ASP A 363 -64.38 -97.86 53.70
C ASP A 363 -65.15 -99.12 53.27
N GLN A 364 -65.06 -99.54 52.00
CA GLN A 364 -65.57 -100.84 51.54
C GLN A 364 -64.90 -102.01 52.27
N SER A 365 -63.58 -101.94 52.47
CA SER A 365 -62.83 -102.95 53.22
C SER A 365 -63.25 -102.99 54.69
N ARG A 366 -63.48 -101.84 55.32
CA ARG A 366 -64.00 -101.75 56.70
C ARG A 366 -65.39 -102.36 56.82
N GLU A 367 -66.27 -102.11 55.86
CA GLU A 367 -67.61 -102.69 55.85
C GLU A 367 -67.56 -104.21 55.61
N MET A 368 -66.70 -104.69 54.71
CA MET A 368 -66.48 -106.13 54.53
C MET A 368 -65.94 -106.79 55.81
N ILE A 369 -64.99 -106.16 56.50
CA ILE A 369 -64.50 -106.64 57.80
C ILE A 369 -65.63 -106.66 58.83
N ARG A 370 -66.52 -105.66 58.84
CA ARG A 370 -67.70 -105.62 59.72
C ARG A 370 -68.65 -106.79 59.44
N GLN A 371 -68.95 -107.05 58.18
CA GLN A 371 -69.79 -108.17 57.75
C GLN A 371 -69.16 -109.51 58.13
N LEU A 372 -67.88 -109.72 57.85
CA LEU A 372 -67.15 -110.93 58.23
C LEU A 372 -67.12 -111.12 59.75
N ARG A 373 -66.92 -110.06 60.54
CA ARG A 373 -67.00 -110.12 62.01
C ARG A 373 -68.40 -110.51 62.49
N SER A 374 -69.46 -110.02 61.84
CA SER A 374 -70.84 -110.41 62.16
C SER A 374 -71.10 -111.87 61.83
N GLN A 375 -70.66 -112.34 60.67
CA GLN A 375 -70.76 -113.75 60.27
C GLN A 375 -69.99 -114.66 61.23
N LEU A 376 -68.80 -114.23 61.67
CA LEU A 376 -68.00 -114.96 62.65
C LEU A 376 -68.74 -115.08 63.99
N ALA A 377 -69.34 -113.99 64.47
CA ALA A 377 -70.13 -113.99 65.71
C ALA A 377 -71.36 -114.90 65.62
N GLU A 378 -72.08 -114.88 64.49
CA GLU A 378 -73.22 -115.76 64.24
C GLU A 378 -72.79 -117.24 64.16
N GLN A 379 -71.63 -117.51 63.55
CA GLN A 379 -71.06 -118.85 63.52
C GLN A 379 -70.63 -119.32 64.91
N ASP A 380 -70.03 -118.45 65.72
CA ASP A 380 -69.69 -118.75 67.11
C ASP A 380 -70.93 -119.03 67.96
N GLU A 381 -72.01 -118.27 67.78
CA GLU A 381 -73.30 -118.51 68.43
C GLU A 381 -73.91 -119.86 68.01
N ASN A 382 -73.89 -120.18 66.72
CA ASN A 382 -74.31 -121.49 66.22
C ASN A 382 -73.45 -122.63 66.77
N ASN A 383 -72.13 -122.45 66.85
CA ASN A 383 -71.22 -123.43 67.45
C ASN A 383 -71.51 -123.60 68.94
N GLN A 384 -71.76 -122.51 69.69
CA GLN A 384 -72.17 -122.59 71.09
C GLN A 384 -73.51 -123.33 71.24
N HIS A 385 -74.48 -123.07 70.36
CA HIS A 385 -75.74 -123.81 70.31
C HIS A 385 -75.51 -125.30 70.06
N GLN A 386 -74.68 -125.67 69.09
CA GLN A 386 -74.33 -127.08 68.83
C GLN A 386 -73.61 -127.73 70.01
N ILE A 387 -72.69 -127.00 70.66
CA ILE A 387 -72.03 -127.47 71.88
C ILE A 387 -73.07 -127.72 72.97
N SER A 388 -73.99 -126.78 73.20
CA SER A 388 -75.07 -126.92 74.19
C SER A 388 -76.00 -128.09 73.87
N GLU A 389 -76.35 -128.31 72.60
CA GLU A 389 -77.13 -129.48 72.15
C GLU A 389 -76.38 -130.79 72.38
N LEU A 390 -75.08 -130.83 72.06
CA LEU A 390 -74.23 -132.00 72.30
C LEU A 390 -74.05 -132.25 73.80
N GLU A 391 -73.91 -131.21 74.62
CA GLU A 391 -73.87 -131.30 76.07
C GLU A 391 -75.19 -131.83 76.63
N GLN A 392 -76.35 -131.38 76.13
CA GLN A 392 -77.65 -131.94 76.47
C GLN A 392 -77.75 -133.42 76.07
N LYS A 393 -77.31 -133.80 74.86
CA LYS A 393 -77.27 -135.21 74.43
C LYS A 393 -76.35 -136.04 75.31
N ILE A 394 -75.17 -135.53 75.67
CA ILE A 394 -74.23 -136.19 76.59
C ILE A 394 -74.87 -136.35 77.97
N MET A 395 -75.60 -135.35 78.46
CA MET A 395 -76.32 -135.41 79.72
C MET A 395 -77.45 -136.45 79.67
N GLU A 396 -78.22 -136.48 78.59
CA GLU A 396 -79.21 -137.53 78.32
C GLU A 396 -78.57 -138.92 78.28
N TYR A 397 -77.44 -139.08 77.59
CA TYR A 397 -76.74 -140.36 77.52
C TYR A 397 -76.17 -140.75 78.88
N LYS A 398 -75.66 -139.81 79.68
CA LYS A 398 -75.26 -140.04 81.08
C LYS A 398 -76.44 -140.50 81.93
N LEU A 399 -77.60 -139.85 81.82
CA LEU A 399 -78.82 -140.23 82.52
C LEU A 399 -79.32 -141.62 82.09
N LYS A 400 -79.34 -141.91 80.79
CA LYS A 400 -79.67 -143.24 80.23
C LYS A 400 -78.67 -144.30 80.67
N PHE A 401 -77.38 -143.96 80.75
CA PHE A 401 -76.32 -144.84 81.23
C PHE A 401 -76.46 -145.13 82.74
N GLU A 402 -76.69 -144.11 83.58
CA GLU A 402 -76.99 -144.30 85.00
C GLU A 402 -78.27 -145.12 85.22
N TYR A 403 -79.30 -144.92 84.39
CA TYR A 403 -80.53 -145.70 84.45
C TYR A 403 -80.29 -147.17 84.08
N ALA A 404 -79.50 -147.44 83.02
CA ALA A 404 -79.08 -148.79 82.64
C ALA A 404 -78.19 -149.44 83.71
N GLN A 405 -77.29 -148.68 84.33
CA GLN A 405 -76.40 -149.15 85.39
C GLN A 405 -77.20 -149.51 86.67
N LYS A 406 -78.25 -148.76 86.99
CA LYS A 406 -79.18 -149.09 88.09
C LYS A 406 -80.03 -150.34 87.81
N GLN A 407 -80.39 -150.62 86.55
CA GLN A 407 -81.11 -151.87 86.23
C GLN A 407 -80.23 -153.12 86.31
N LEU A 408 -78.92 -153.00 86.04
CA LEU A 408 -77.98 -154.12 86.17
C LEU A 408 -77.64 -154.47 87.63
N ALA A 409 -77.81 -153.54 88.59
CA ALA A 409 -77.44 -153.75 89.99
C ALA A 409 -78.49 -154.49 90.85
N VAL A 410 -79.68 -154.81 90.32
CA VAL A 410 -80.76 -155.49 91.09
C VAL A 410 -81.11 -156.88 90.52
N SER A 411 -80.38 -157.34 89.50
CA SER A 411 -80.50 -158.72 88.96
C SER A 411 -79.29 -159.60 89.30
N GLY A 412 -78.64 -159.34 90.45
CA GLY A 412 -77.53 -160.14 91.00
C GLY A 412 -77.68 -160.29 92.50
#